data_AF-A0A7W2AII3-F1
#
_entry.id   AF-A0A7W2AII3-F1
#
_cell.length_a   1.000
_cell.length_b   1.000
_cell.length_c   1.000
_cell.angle_alpha   90.00
_cell.angle_beta   90.00
_cell.angle_gamma   90.00
#
_symmetry.space_group_name_H-M   'P 1'
#
loop_
_entity.id
_entity.type
_entity.pdbx_description
1 polymer ?
#
loop_
_entity_poly.entity_id
_entity_poly.type
_entity_poly.pdbx_seq_one_letter_code
_entity_poly.pdbx_strand_id
1 'polypeptide(L)'
;MGAGNQHWLDLELPSELPVSKLIPMLADAVKNEMQEMEDGKQILEVRAETGDWRKLDETKSLDDYKVMDGAYLRFRIQPENELQLIRQQQLEQMRKQRIIGSLEAFRTDY
;
A
#
# COMPACT_ATOMS: atom_id res chain seq x y z
N MET A 1 -13.62 -28.99 -6.66
CA MET A 1 -12.44 -28.31 -6.09
C MET A 1 -11.90 -27.38 -7.18
N GLY A 2 -12.35 -26.13 -7.21
CA GLY A 2 -11.82 -25.16 -8.18
C GLY A 2 -10.48 -24.67 -7.68
N ALA A 3 -9.39 -25.15 -8.27
CA ALA A 3 -8.13 -24.43 -8.19
C ALA A 3 -8.40 -23.08 -8.85
N GLY A 4 -8.55 -22.01 -8.06
CA GLY A 4 -8.65 -20.67 -8.60
C GLY A 4 -7.41 -20.45 -9.45
N ASN A 5 -7.58 -20.21 -10.75
CA ASN A 5 -6.49 -19.90 -11.66
C ASN A 5 -5.81 -18.62 -11.15
N GLN A 6 -4.75 -18.80 -10.36
CA GLN A 6 -3.85 -17.71 -10.03
C GLN A 6 -3.07 -17.42 -11.31
N HIS A 7 -3.49 -16.38 -12.02
CA HIS A 7 -2.75 -15.85 -13.15
C HIS A 7 -1.57 -15.05 -12.62
N TRP A 8 -0.37 -15.55 -12.88
CA TRP A 8 0.88 -14.85 -12.61
C TRP A 8 1.32 -14.17 -13.91
N LEU A 9 1.60 -12.87 -13.83
CA LEU A 9 2.14 -12.09 -14.92
C LEU A 9 3.55 -11.68 -14.55
N ASP A 10 4.51 -12.04 -15.41
CA ASP A 10 5.89 -11.62 -15.29
C ASP A 10 6.05 -10.28 -16.00
N LEU A 11 6.61 -9.28 -15.32
CA LEU A 11 6.70 -7.91 -15.81
C LEU A 11 8.08 -7.33 -15.50
N GLU A 12 8.68 -6.71 -16.50
CA GLU A 12 9.88 -5.89 -16.32
C GLU A 12 9.45 -4.49 -15.88
N LEU A 13 9.82 -4.10 -14.65
CA LEU A 13 9.46 -2.81 -14.07
C LEU A 13 10.69 -1.94 -13.87
N PRO A 14 10.62 -0.63 -14.18
CA PRO A 14 11.73 0.28 -13.92
C PRO A 14 11.91 0.48 -12.41
N SER A 15 13.01 -0.01 -11.87
CA SER A 15 13.28 -0.04 -10.42
C SER A 15 13.54 1.34 -9.81
N GLU A 16 13.98 2.30 -10.62
CA GLU A 16 14.31 3.67 -10.22
C GLU A 16 13.08 4.57 -10.09
N LEU A 17 11.95 4.19 -10.70
CA LEU A 17 10.74 5.00 -10.65
C LEU A 17 10.05 4.86 -9.29
N PRO A 18 9.45 5.95 -8.78
CA PRO A 18 8.65 5.87 -7.58
C PRO A 18 7.41 5.01 -7.85
N VAL A 19 6.94 4.31 -6.82
CA VAL A 19 5.79 3.41 -6.87
C VAL A 19 4.53 4.14 -7.35
N SER A 20 4.36 5.42 -7.04
CA SER A 20 3.28 6.27 -7.59
C SER A 20 3.22 6.31 -9.12
N LYS A 21 4.35 6.15 -9.81
CA LYS A 21 4.40 6.04 -11.28
C LYS A 21 4.27 4.61 -11.76
N LEU A 22 4.71 3.63 -10.97
CA LEU A 22 4.57 2.21 -11.31
C LEU A 22 3.12 1.73 -11.24
N ILE A 23 2.36 2.18 -10.23
CA ILE A 23 0.95 1.81 -10.03
C ILE A 23 0.10 2.02 -11.30
N PRO A 24 0.06 3.20 -11.94
CA PRO A 24 -0.75 3.39 -13.15
C PRO A 24 -0.24 2.57 -14.35
N MET A 25 1.07 2.33 -14.46
CA MET A 25 1.62 1.47 -15.53
C MET A 25 1.18 0.01 -15.36
N LEU A 26 1.22 -0.48 -14.12
CA LEU A 26 0.72 -1.80 -13.75
C LEU A 26 -0.79 -1.91 -13.96
N ALA A 27 -1.55 -0.86 -13.60
CA ALA A 27 -2.98 -0.82 -13.83
C ALA A 27 -3.32 -0.98 -15.32
N ASP A 28 -2.59 -0.29 -16.20
CA ASP A 28 -2.80 -0.40 -17.64
C ASP A 28 -2.44 -1.79 -18.17
N ALA A 29 -1.29 -2.34 -17.75
CA ALA A 29 -0.87 -3.69 -18.14
C ALA A 29 -1.87 -4.77 -17.68
N VAL A 30 -2.30 -4.70 -16.42
CA VAL A 30 -3.27 -5.66 -15.84
C VAL A 30 -4.66 -5.47 -16.45
N LYS A 31 -5.11 -4.24 -16.73
CA LYS A 31 -6.41 -4.00 -17.36
C LYS A 31 -6.46 -4.57 -18.79
N ASN A 32 -5.37 -4.46 -19.55
CA ASN A 32 -5.29 -5.04 -20.89
C ASN A 32 -5.35 -6.58 -20.85
N GLU A 33 -4.67 -7.21 -19.89
CA GLU A 33 -4.60 -8.67 -19.77
C GLU A 33 -5.84 -9.29 -19.09
N MET A 34 -6.35 -8.65 -18.04
CA MET A 34 -7.37 -9.22 -17.14
C MET A 34 -8.76 -8.62 -17.31
N GLN A 35 -8.95 -7.57 -18.13
CA GLN A 35 -10.22 -6.90 -18.46
C GLN A 35 -11.14 -6.48 -17.29
N GLU A 36 -10.69 -6.63 -16.05
CA GLU A 36 -11.47 -6.39 -14.84
C GLU A 36 -10.60 -5.65 -13.82
N MET A 37 -10.61 -4.32 -13.91
CA MET A 37 -10.11 -3.46 -12.83
C MET A 37 -11.15 -2.40 -12.51
N GLU A 38 -11.70 -2.46 -11.30
CA GLU A 38 -12.62 -1.46 -10.77
C GLU A 38 -11.88 -0.16 -10.41
N ASP A 39 -12.62 0.95 -10.42
CA ASP A 39 -12.13 2.27 -10.01
C ASP A 39 -11.92 2.29 -8.49
N GLY A 40 -10.69 2.53 -8.02
CA GLY A 40 -10.36 2.53 -6.60
C GLY A 40 -8.89 2.82 -6.31
N LYS A 41 -8.54 3.06 -5.03
CA LYS A 41 -7.15 3.32 -4.66
C LYS A 41 -6.32 2.05 -4.82
N GLN A 42 -5.48 2.01 -5.84
CA GLN A 42 -4.58 0.90 -6.10
C GLN A 42 -3.36 0.96 -5.17
N ILE A 43 -2.91 -0.20 -4.72
CA ILE A 43 -1.71 -0.33 -3.90
C ILE A 43 -0.83 -1.45 -4.45
N LEU A 44 0.47 -1.24 -4.32
CA LEU A 44 1.49 -2.21 -4.67
C LEU A 44 2.12 -2.76 -3.38
N GLU A 45 2.22 -4.07 -3.32
CA GLU A 45 2.84 -4.79 -2.21
C GLU A 45 3.97 -5.67 -2.74
N VAL A 46 5.02 -5.80 -1.96
CA VAL A 46 6.11 -6.75 -2.21
C VAL A 46 6.07 -7.86 -1.16
N ARG A 47 6.38 -9.08 -1.58
CA ARG A 47 6.58 -10.19 -0.65
C ARG A 47 7.97 -10.08 -0.02
N ALA A 48 8.01 -9.93 1.30
CA ALA A 48 9.23 -9.97 2.08
C ALA A 48 9.80 -11.40 2.11
N GLU A 49 11.09 -11.53 2.42
CA GLU A 49 11.77 -12.82 2.61
C GLU A 49 11.13 -13.67 3.73
N THR A 50 10.50 -13.01 4.72
CA THR A 50 9.75 -13.67 5.80
C THR A 50 8.44 -14.32 5.32
N GLY A 51 8.04 -14.04 4.07
CA GLY A 51 6.80 -14.53 3.46
C GLY A 51 5.63 -13.56 3.59
N ASP A 52 5.76 -12.51 4.41
CA ASP A 52 4.74 -11.48 4.61
C ASP A 52 4.64 -10.51 3.43
N TRP A 53 3.43 -10.00 3.19
CA TRP A 53 3.20 -8.94 2.20
C TRP A 53 3.34 -7.58 2.85
N ARG A 54 4.17 -6.72 2.24
CA ARG A 54 4.42 -5.37 2.71
C ARG A 54 3.99 -4.35 1.65
N LYS A 55 3.10 -3.44 2.04
CA LYS A 55 2.73 -2.29 1.21
C LYS A 55 3.95 -1.39 0.97
N LEU A 56 4.15 -1.06 -0.30
CA LEU A 56 5.18 -0.11 -0.72
C LEU A 56 4.67 1.33 -0.56
N ASP A 57 5.57 2.22 -0.17
CA ASP A 57 5.29 3.65 -0.10
C ASP A 57 5.31 4.26 -1.52
N GLU A 58 4.32 5.08 -1.83
CA GLU A 58 4.10 5.64 -3.16
C GLU A 58 5.21 6.63 -3.59
N THR A 59 5.96 7.19 -2.64
CA THR A 59 7.05 8.14 -2.89
C THR A 59 8.41 7.47 -3.13
N LYS A 60 8.53 6.19 -2.75
CA LYS A 60 9.77 5.41 -2.83
C LYS A 60 9.79 4.54 -4.08
N SER A 61 10.98 4.14 -4.51
CA SER A 61 11.22 3.28 -5.67
C SER A 61 11.45 1.83 -5.23
N LEU A 62 11.43 0.89 -6.18
CA LEU A 62 11.74 -0.53 -5.89
C LEU A 62 13.19 -0.71 -5.42
N ASP A 63 14.10 0.15 -5.89
CA ASP A 63 15.50 0.18 -5.47
C ASP A 63 15.66 0.54 -3.98
N ASP A 64 14.87 1.50 -3.46
CA ASP A 64 14.87 1.87 -2.03
C ASP A 64 14.48 0.69 -1.13
N TYR A 65 13.62 -0.20 -1.66
CA TYR A 65 13.22 -1.44 -1.01
C TYR A 65 14.13 -2.63 -1.31
N LYS A 66 15.18 -2.44 -2.13
CA LYS A 66 16.10 -3.49 -2.59
C LYS A 66 15.36 -4.69 -3.19
N VAL A 67 14.29 -4.42 -3.94
CA VAL A 67 13.53 -5.47 -4.63
C VAL A 67 14.42 -6.03 -5.74
N MET A 68 14.63 -7.34 -5.71
CA MET A 68 15.41 -8.06 -6.71
C MET A 68 14.52 -8.60 -7.83
N ASP A 69 15.13 -8.94 -8.96
CA ASP A 69 14.46 -9.66 -10.04
C ASP A 69 13.83 -10.99 -9.54
N GLY A 70 12.66 -11.30 -10.07
CA GLY A 70 11.87 -12.46 -9.64
C GLY A 70 11.15 -12.27 -8.30
N ALA A 71 11.19 -11.08 -7.70
CA ALA A 71 10.39 -10.77 -6.52
C ALA A 71 8.89 -10.82 -6.83
N TYR A 72 8.13 -11.42 -5.90
CA TYR A 72 6.68 -11.44 -6.01
C TYR A 72 6.09 -10.08 -5.62
N LEU A 73 5.43 -9.46 -6.59
CA LEU A 73 4.63 -8.27 -6.40
C LEU A 73 3.15 -8.62 -6.41
N ARG A 74 2.37 -7.91 -5.60
CA ARG A 74 0.92 -8.01 -5.59
C ARG A 74 0.34 -6.63 -5.81
N PHE A 75 -0.42 -6.53 -6.88
CA PHE A 75 -1.22 -5.37 -7.21
C PHE A 75 -2.66 -5.61 -6.76
N ARG A 76 -3.20 -4.74 -5.90
CA ARG A 76 -4.57 -4.87 -5.43
C ARG A 76 -5.26 -3.52 -5.29
N ILE A 77 -6.58 -3.52 -5.41
CA ILE A 77 -7.41 -2.37 -5.06
C ILE A 77 -7.56 -2.38 -3.54
N GLN A 78 -7.20 -1.28 -2.89
CA GLN A 78 -7.44 -1.11 -1.47
C GLN A 78 -8.95 -0.89 -1.26
N PRO A 79 -9.64 -1.79 -0.51
CA PRO A 79 -11.06 -1.62 -0.26
C PRO A 79 -11.31 -0.34 0.55
N GLU A 80 -12.35 0.42 0.19
CA GLU A 80 -12.70 1.69 0.85
C GLU A 80 -12.89 1.56 2.37
N ASN A 81 -13.29 0.38 2.85
CA ASN A 81 -13.41 0.09 4.27
C ASN A 81 -12.09 0.15 5.03
N GLU A 82 -10.96 -0.24 4.44
CA GLU A 82 -9.63 -0.10 5.07
C GLU A 82 -9.24 1.38 5.16
N LEU A 83 -9.56 2.18 4.15
CA LEU A 83 -9.30 3.63 4.15
C LEU A 83 -10.11 4.34 5.26
N GLN A 84 -11.36 3.95 5.45
CA GLN A 84 -12.20 4.45 6.54
C GLN A 84 -11.64 4.11 7.92
N LEU A 85 -11.18 2.87 8.12
CA LEU A 85 -10.56 2.41 9.37
C LEU A 85 -9.27 3.16 9.69
N ILE A 86 -8.39 3.37 8.71
CA ILE A 86 -7.14 4.14 8.90
C ILE A 86 -7.46 5.59 9.29
N ARG A 87 -8.45 6.22 8.63
CA ARG A 87 -8.87 7.60 8.92
C ARG A 87 -9.45 7.73 10.32
N GLN A 88 -10.27 6.77 10.76
CA GLN A 88 -10.80 6.71 12.13
C GLN A 88 -9.67 6.61 13.16
N GLN A 89 -8.71 5.70 12.97
CA GLN A 89 -7.57 5.56 13.88
C GLN A 89 -6.74 6.84 13.99
N GLN A 90 -6.47 7.53 12.89
CA GLN A 90 -5.73 8.80 12.92
C GLN A 90 -6.49 9.89 13.71
N LEU A 91 -7.82 9.97 13.55
CA LEU A 91 -8.65 10.90 14.31
C LEU A 91 -8.64 10.60 15.81
N GLU A 92 -8.72 9.33 16.19
CA GLU A 92 -8.62 8.92 17.59
C GLU A 92 -7.25 9.24 18.20
N GLN A 93 -6.15 9.03 17.45
CA GLN A 93 -4.80 9.39 17.89
C GLN A 93 -4.66 10.91 18.09
N MET A 94 -5.18 11.73 17.17
CA MET A 94 -5.17 13.18 17.33
C MET A 94 -6.00 13.64 18.55
N ARG A 95 -7.16 13.01 18.79
CA ARG A 95 -7.96 13.29 19.99
C ARG A 95 -7.20 12.96 21.27
N LYS A 96 -6.53 11.80 21.32
CA LYS A 96 -5.70 11.40 22.49
C LYS A 96 -4.57 12.38 22.73
N GLN A 97 -3.84 12.80 21.70
CA GLN A 97 -2.76 13.79 21.86
C GLN A 97 -3.27 15.14 22.36
N ARG A 98 -4.44 15.59 21.87
CA ARG A 98 -5.04 16.86 22.32
C ARG A 98 -5.44 16.82 23.80
N ILE A 99 -5.94 15.68 24.28
CA ILE A 99 -6.28 15.49 25.70
C ILE A 99 -5.02 15.48 26.56
N ILE A 100 -3.97 14.73 26.15
CA ILE A 100 -2.69 14.69 26.87
C ILE A 100 -2.08 16.10 26.96
N GLY A 101 -1.95 16.81 25.85
CA GLY A 101 -1.41 18.17 25.85
C GLY A 101 -2.21 19.16 26.69
N SER A 102 -3.54 18.97 26.81
CA SER A 102 -4.38 19.80 27.69
C SER A 102 -4.18 19.48 29.17
N LEU A 103 -3.94 18.20 29.51
CA LEU A 103 -3.65 17.78 30.88
C LEU A 103 -2.25 18.21 31.34
N GLU A 104 -1.26 18.17 30.45
CA GLU A 104 0.10 18.67 30.73
C GLU A 104 0.13 20.19 30.91
N ALA A 105 -0.64 20.94 30.11
CA ALA A 105 -0.81 22.39 30.28
C ALA A 105 -1.42 22.74 31.65
N PHE A 106 -2.40 21.96 32.12
CA PHE A 106 -3.03 22.17 33.43
C PHE A 106 -2.12 21.83 34.63
N ARG A 107 -1.19 20.89 34.45
CA ARG A 107 -0.26 20.44 35.50
C ARG A 107 0.93 21.38 35.68
N THR A 108 1.20 22.26 34.71
CA THR A 108 2.35 23.20 34.74
C THR A 108 1.96 24.58 35.30
N ASP A 109 0.66 24.81 35.56
CA ASP A 109 0.11 26.07 36.10
C ASP A 109 -0.08 26.05 37.64
N TYR A 110 0.55 25.09 38.35
CA TYR A 110 0.52 24.95 39.82
C TYR A 110 1.92 24.90 40.43
#